data_AF-A0A9R0R380-F1
#
_entry.id   AF-A0A9R0R380-F1
#
_cell.length_a   1.000
_cell.length_b   1.000
_cell.length_c   1.000
_cell.angle_alpha   90.00
_cell.angle_beta   90.00
_cell.angle_gamma   90.00
#
_symmetry.space_group_name_H-M   'P 1'
#
loop_
_entity.id
_entity.type
_entity.pdbx_description
1 polymer ?
#
loop_
_entity_poly.entity_id
_entity_poly.type
_entity_poly.pdbx_seq_one_letter_code
_entity_poly.pdbx_strand_id
1 'polypeptide(L)'
;MCACMQAQTVMKKRVFSWIKKLSFCNNSQRNARMQQLENAIGLGGTAGKLYATVDIDKARVGRTRMVSPTNAPRLYQDAHISDGFAQRVHVTLAGGKPYQPRRCWEDVFEAITNARRMVYIAGWSVNTDVALKPEEAALIGLETGKDHVIERSIQDAYIHAIRRARDFIYIENQYFLGSSYAWRRDDGVTVEDINALHLIPKELSLKIVSKIEAGERFAVYVVVPMWPEGVPESGSVQAILDWQRRTMEMMYKDVALAIQAKGIQASPTDYLTFFCLGNREAPGPGEYVPPERPDPDTDYDRAQQARRFMIYVHAKTMIVDDEYVIVGSANINQRSMDGGRDSEIAMGAYQPGYLASTNRPARGQVHGLRLALWQEHLGQAAGAADLLQPSSLACVRGVNQAAQQNWDMFASDAPQGDLPGHLLAYPIGVSEGGELLETTAFFPDTKARVLGNKSTYLPPILTT
;
A
#
# COMPACT_ATOMS: atom_id res chain seq x y z
N MET A 1 -55.56 -33.73 -31.50
CA MET A 1 -55.23 -34.09 -32.90
C MET A 1 -53.74 -34.40 -32.96
N CYS A 2 -53.39 -35.55 -33.56
CA CYS A 2 -52.09 -36.16 -33.91
C CYS A 2 -50.79 -35.45 -33.48
N ALA A 3 -49.84 -36.05 -32.74
CA ALA A 3 -49.03 -37.26 -32.98
C ALA A 3 -48.12 -37.20 -34.24
N CYS A 4 -46.78 -37.19 -34.06
CA CYS A 4 -45.89 -38.31 -34.47
C CYS A 4 -44.40 -38.09 -34.09
N MET A 5 -43.77 -39.17 -33.63
CA MET A 5 -42.33 -39.39 -33.41
C MET A 5 -41.57 -39.54 -34.75
N GLN A 6 -40.24 -39.36 -34.74
CA GLN A 6 -39.28 -40.45 -35.08
C GLN A 6 -37.81 -40.07 -34.83
N ALA A 7 -37.07 -41.08 -34.37
CA ALA A 7 -35.64 -41.09 -34.05
C ALA A 7 -34.79 -41.58 -35.22
N GLN A 8 -33.48 -41.28 -35.23
CA GLN A 8 -32.37 -42.26 -35.18
C GLN A 8 -31.01 -41.65 -35.59
N THR A 9 -30.06 -41.73 -34.65
CA THR A 9 -28.71 -42.32 -34.73
C THR A 9 -27.83 -42.15 -35.99
N VAL A 10 -26.55 -41.74 -35.82
CA VAL A 10 -25.33 -42.56 -36.03
C VAL A 10 -24.04 -41.73 -35.87
N MET A 11 -23.09 -42.30 -35.12
CA MET A 11 -21.68 -41.90 -34.92
C MET A 11 -20.86 -41.85 -36.22
N LYS A 12 -19.81 -41.01 -36.28
CA LYS A 12 -18.39 -41.46 -36.36
C LYS A 12 -17.37 -40.31 -36.55
N LYS A 13 -16.42 -40.28 -35.61
CA LYS A 13 -14.94 -40.29 -35.78
C LYS A 13 -14.26 -39.35 -36.80
N ARG A 14 -13.36 -38.54 -36.21
CA ARG A 14 -11.90 -38.43 -36.46
C ARG A 14 -11.36 -37.41 -37.48
N VAL A 15 -10.51 -36.53 -36.91
CA VAL A 15 -9.08 -36.28 -37.25
C VAL A 15 -8.75 -35.48 -38.51
N PHE A 16 -8.20 -34.29 -38.25
CA PHE A 16 -7.14 -33.54 -38.95
C PHE A 16 -6.97 -33.69 -40.48
N SER A 17 -7.07 -32.56 -41.17
CA SER A 17 -6.25 -32.27 -42.35
C SER A 17 -6.07 -30.76 -42.51
N TRP A 18 -4.81 -30.33 -42.43
CA TRP A 18 -4.33 -28.98 -42.68
C TRP A 18 -3.98 -28.84 -44.18
N ILE A 19 -4.34 -27.69 -44.76
CA ILE A 19 -3.77 -27.02 -45.95
C ILE A 19 -4.03 -27.65 -47.34
N LYS A 20 -4.95 -27.04 -48.11
CA LYS A 20 -4.64 -26.23 -49.33
C LYS A 20 -5.91 -25.71 -50.00
N LYS A 21 -6.14 -24.40 -49.90
CA LYS A 21 -6.37 -23.50 -51.05
C LYS A 21 -6.40 -22.06 -50.55
N LEU A 22 -5.24 -21.41 -50.66
CA LEU A 22 -5.10 -19.96 -50.62
C LEU A 22 -5.75 -19.39 -51.89
N SER A 23 -6.61 -18.40 -51.73
CA SER A 23 -6.68 -17.28 -52.66
C SER A 23 -6.80 -15.99 -51.86
N PHE A 24 -6.18 -14.94 -52.39
CA PHE A 24 -5.68 -13.77 -51.69
C PHE A 24 -6.77 -12.85 -51.15
N CYS A 25 -6.63 -12.38 -49.90
CA CYS A 25 -7.01 -11.03 -49.50
C CYS A 25 -6.30 -10.59 -48.20
N ASN A 26 -5.57 -9.48 -48.33
CA ASN A 26 -5.07 -8.53 -47.32
C ASN A 26 -3.90 -8.88 -46.37
N ASN A 27 -2.74 -8.33 -46.73
CA ASN A 27 -1.53 -8.14 -45.91
C ASN A 27 -1.79 -7.43 -44.55
N SER A 28 -2.90 -6.70 -44.40
CA SER A 28 -3.22 -5.97 -43.16
C SER A 28 -3.62 -6.90 -41.99
N GLN A 29 -4.19 -8.07 -42.26
CA GLN A 29 -4.60 -9.01 -41.21
C GLN A 29 -3.43 -9.82 -40.64
N ARG A 30 -2.35 -10.00 -41.40
CA ARG A 30 -1.13 -10.71 -40.96
C ARG A 30 -0.31 -9.86 -39.99
N ASN A 31 -0.23 -8.54 -40.25
CA ASN A 31 0.39 -7.59 -39.34
C ASN A 31 -0.40 -7.44 -38.04
N ALA A 32 -1.74 -7.45 -38.08
CA ALA A 32 -2.56 -7.36 -36.87
C ALA A 32 -2.40 -8.56 -35.92
N ARG A 33 -2.26 -9.78 -36.46
CA ARG A 33 -2.01 -11.00 -35.66
C ARG A 33 -0.59 -11.08 -35.12
N MET A 34 0.41 -10.67 -35.90
CA MET A 34 1.80 -10.57 -35.42
C MET A 34 1.93 -9.50 -34.33
N GLN A 35 1.24 -8.36 -34.47
CA GLN A 35 1.26 -7.29 -33.48
C GLN A 35 0.50 -7.66 -32.19
N GLN A 36 -0.56 -8.47 -32.27
CA GLN A 36 -1.20 -9.06 -31.09
C GLN A 36 -0.27 -10.05 -30.36
N LEU A 37 0.54 -10.80 -31.11
CA LEU A 37 1.52 -11.72 -30.54
C LEU A 37 2.71 -10.97 -29.92
N GLU A 38 3.23 -9.94 -30.60
CA GLU A 38 4.30 -9.03 -30.12
C GLU A 38 3.88 -8.23 -28.87
N ASN A 39 2.60 -7.84 -28.78
CA ASN A 39 2.02 -7.21 -27.59
C ASN A 39 1.81 -8.21 -26.44
N ALA A 40 1.55 -9.48 -26.73
CA ALA A 40 1.44 -10.53 -25.72
C ALA A 40 2.81 -10.97 -25.16
N ILE A 41 3.89 -10.83 -25.94
CA ILE A 41 5.27 -11.20 -25.57
C ILE A 41 6.19 -10.00 -25.24
N GLY A 42 5.66 -8.78 -25.20
CA GLY A 42 6.35 -7.62 -24.62
C GLY A 42 7.45 -6.98 -25.47
N LEU A 43 7.40 -7.08 -26.81
CA LEU A 43 8.46 -6.57 -27.70
C LEU A 43 8.23 -5.16 -28.28
N GLY A 44 7.23 -4.40 -27.80
CA GLY A 44 6.91 -3.06 -28.34
C GLY A 44 6.91 -1.92 -27.30
N GLY A 45 7.84 -0.97 -27.45
CA GLY A 45 7.70 0.43 -27.04
C GLY A 45 7.91 0.80 -25.55
N THR A 46 8.67 1.86 -25.30
CA THR A 46 9.21 2.36 -24.02
C THR A 46 8.22 3.05 -23.07
N ALA A 47 6.93 2.73 -23.11
CA ALA A 47 5.92 3.48 -22.38
C ALA A 47 5.34 2.74 -21.16
N GLY A 48 5.06 3.49 -20.09
CA GLY A 48 4.56 2.98 -18.81
C GLY A 48 3.24 2.22 -18.94
N LYS A 49 3.05 1.19 -18.12
CA LYS A 49 1.83 0.36 -18.13
C LYS A 49 1.00 0.67 -16.88
N LEU A 50 -0.30 0.88 -17.08
CA LEU A 50 -1.29 1.13 -16.04
C LEU A 50 -2.23 -0.08 -15.91
N TYR A 51 -2.37 -0.58 -14.70
CA TYR A 51 -3.35 -1.58 -14.28
C TYR A 51 -4.32 -0.85 -13.35
N ALA A 52 -5.62 -0.93 -13.56
CA ALA A 52 -6.62 -0.41 -12.63
C ALA A 52 -7.68 -1.48 -12.40
N THR A 53 -7.99 -1.76 -11.14
CA THR A 53 -9.00 -2.72 -10.69
C THR A 53 -10.12 -1.94 -10.02
N VAL A 54 -11.33 -2.00 -10.55
CA VAL A 54 -12.51 -1.35 -9.95
C VAL A 54 -13.35 -2.45 -9.29
N ASP A 55 -13.44 -2.43 -7.96
CA ASP A 55 -14.35 -3.27 -7.19
C ASP A 55 -15.72 -2.58 -7.09
N ILE A 56 -16.80 -3.32 -7.34
CA ILE A 56 -18.19 -2.88 -7.17
C ILE A 56 -19.05 -4.08 -6.78
N ASP A 57 -19.02 -4.48 -5.50
CA ASP A 57 -19.96 -5.46 -4.92
C ASP A 57 -20.21 -6.67 -5.86
N LYS A 58 -21.48 -7.10 -6.07
CA LYS A 58 -21.84 -8.26 -6.90
C LYS A 58 -21.80 -7.99 -8.42
N ALA A 59 -21.32 -6.84 -8.89
CA ALA A 59 -21.34 -6.46 -10.31
C ALA A 59 -20.00 -5.94 -10.87
N ARG A 60 -19.59 -6.55 -11.97
CA ARG A 60 -18.39 -6.19 -12.74
C ARG A 60 -18.52 -4.83 -13.43
N VAL A 61 -17.74 -3.82 -13.03
CA VAL A 61 -17.66 -2.53 -13.76
C VAL A 61 -16.27 -2.18 -14.32
N GLY A 62 -15.22 -2.92 -13.96
CA GLY A 62 -13.91 -2.79 -14.61
C GLY A 62 -13.15 -4.11 -14.66
N ARG A 63 -12.57 -4.46 -15.82
CA ARG A 63 -11.46 -5.42 -15.84
C ARG A 63 -10.21 -4.69 -15.35
N THR A 64 -9.21 -5.41 -14.84
CA THR A 64 -7.81 -5.02 -15.00
C THR A 64 -7.56 -4.74 -16.48
N ARG A 65 -7.66 -3.47 -16.88
CA ARG A 65 -7.43 -3.06 -18.26
C ARG A 65 -6.05 -2.47 -18.33
N MET A 66 -5.22 -3.06 -19.18
CA MET A 66 -4.01 -2.41 -19.65
C MET A 66 -4.44 -1.16 -20.42
N VAL A 67 -4.18 0.01 -19.85
CA VAL A 67 -4.47 1.27 -20.54
C VAL A 67 -3.37 1.53 -21.56
N SER A 68 -3.75 2.01 -22.75
CA SER A 68 -2.81 2.34 -23.82
C SER A 68 -1.73 3.31 -23.33
N PRO A 69 -0.45 3.07 -23.68
CA PRO A 69 0.70 3.87 -23.25
C PRO A 69 0.67 5.37 -23.63
N THR A 70 -0.29 5.77 -24.47
CA THR A 70 -0.46 7.17 -24.89
C THR A 70 -0.75 8.13 -23.74
N ASN A 71 -1.21 7.61 -22.58
CA ASN A 71 -1.42 8.38 -21.35
C ASN A 71 -0.71 7.68 -20.18
N ALA A 72 0.60 7.92 -20.01
CA ALA A 72 1.30 7.44 -18.81
C ALA A 72 0.63 8.01 -17.54
N PRO A 73 0.37 7.19 -16.51
CA PRO A 73 -0.20 7.68 -15.26
C PRO A 73 0.73 8.73 -14.65
N ARG A 74 0.16 9.86 -14.25
CA ARG A 74 0.87 10.88 -13.47
C ARG A 74 0.74 10.50 -12.01
N LEU A 75 1.88 10.30 -11.36
CA LEU A 75 1.95 10.07 -9.93
C LEU A 75 2.10 11.43 -9.25
N TYR A 76 1.30 11.64 -8.22
CA TYR A 76 1.33 12.82 -7.38
C TYR A 76 1.76 12.36 -5.99
N GLN A 77 2.71 13.08 -5.41
CA GLN A 77 3.09 12.89 -4.01
C GLN A 77 1.94 13.38 -3.13
N ASP A 78 1.55 14.64 -3.32
CA ASP A 78 0.43 15.28 -2.63
C ASP A 78 -0.59 15.86 -3.60
N ALA A 79 -1.77 16.12 -3.06
CA ALA A 79 -2.81 16.85 -3.79
C ALA A 79 -2.39 18.29 -4.11
N HIS A 80 -1.62 18.92 -3.20
CA HIS A 80 -1.02 20.24 -3.37
C HIS A 80 0.39 20.26 -2.79
N ILE A 81 1.28 21.01 -3.44
CA ILE A 81 2.68 21.17 -3.01
C ILE A 81 3.03 22.65 -3.14
N SER A 82 3.52 23.30 -2.08
CA SER A 82 3.92 24.71 -2.15
C SER A 82 5.15 24.92 -3.06
N ASP A 83 5.33 26.12 -3.61
CA ASP A 83 6.51 26.47 -4.41
C ASP A 83 7.81 26.25 -3.65
N GLY A 84 7.83 26.68 -2.38
CA GLY A 84 8.99 26.52 -1.51
C GLY A 84 9.32 25.05 -1.25
N PHE A 85 8.32 24.18 -1.11
CA PHE A 85 8.58 22.74 -0.99
C PHE A 85 9.09 22.15 -2.31
N ALA A 86 8.44 22.45 -3.43
CA ALA A 86 8.82 21.93 -4.74
C ALA A 86 10.28 22.27 -5.09
N GLN A 87 10.76 23.45 -4.69
CA GLN A 87 12.15 23.87 -4.86
C GLN A 87 13.15 23.07 -4.01
N ARG A 88 12.73 22.49 -2.89
CA ARG A 88 13.57 21.64 -2.03
C ARG A 88 13.66 20.19 -2.50
N VAL A 89 12.77 19.77 -3.41
CA VAL A 89 12.79 18.42 -3.95
C VAL A 89 13.91 18.29 -4.98
N HIS A 90 15.04 17.75 -4.55
CA HIS A 90 16.23 17.55 -5.37
C HIS A 90 16.41 16.07 -5.70
N VAL A 91 15.66 15.60 -6.71
CA VAL A 91 15.70 14.20 -7.15
C VAL A 91 16.09 14.10 -8.61
N THR A 92 17.09 13.28 -8.92
CA THR A 92 17.59 13.07 -10.28
C THR A 92 17.11 11.74 -10.83
N LEU A 93 16.37 11.80 -11.93
CA LEU A 93 15.88 10.63 -12.67
C LEU A 93 16.93 10.11 -13.65
N ALA A 94 16.73 8.91 -14.17
CA ALA A 94 17.59 8.35 -15.22
C ALA A 94 17.59 9.25 -16.48
N GLY A 95 18.80 9.49 -17.00
CA GLY A 95 19.05 10.47 -18.06
C GLY A 95 19.36 11.88 -17.55
N GLY A 96 19.61 12.07 -16.25
CA GLY A 96 20.04 13.34 -15.65
C GLY A 96 18.93 14.38 -15.53
N LYS A 97 17.67 14.00 -15.74
CA LYS A 97 16.53 14.91 -15.66
C LYS A 97 16.10 15.11 -14.20
N PRO A 98 15.81 16.33 -13.75
CA PRO A 98 15.22 16.54 -12.43
C PRO A 98 13.80 15.98 -12.39
N TYR A 99 13.44 15.36 -11.27
CA TYR A 99 12.05 15.09 -10.93
C TYR A 99 11.33 16.40 -10.66
N GLN A 100 10.12 16.54 -11.20
CA GLN A 100 9.29 17.72 -10.98
C GLN A 100 8.01 17.25 -10.28
N PRO A 101 7.86 17.54 -8.97
CA PRO A 101 6.61 17.29 -8.27
C PRO A 101 5.46 17.97 -9.01
N ARG A 102 4.35 17.25 -9.17
CA ARG A 102 3.15 17.76 -9.83
C ARG A 102 2.16 18.20 -8.76
N ARG A 103 1.29 19.15 -9.12
CA ARG A 103 0.23 19.65 -8.25
C ARG A 103 -1.10 19.13 -8.77
N CYS A 104 -1.69 18.18 -8.05
CA CYS A 104 -2.90 17.52 -8.49
C CYS A 104 -4.04 18.53 -8.70
N TRP A 105 -4.28 19.41 -7.73
CA TRP A 105 -5.38 20.38 -7.84
C TRP A 105 -5.21 21.37 -9.00
N GLU A 106 -3.98 21.79 -9.29
CA GLU A 106 -3.71 22.68 -10.43
C GLU A 106 -3.86 21.93 -11.76
N ASP A 107 -3.30 20.71 -11.87
CA ASP A 107 -3.46 19.86 -13.05
C ASP A 107 -4.94 19.56 -13.32
N VAL A 108 -5.72 19.29 -12.27
CA VAL A 108 -7.16 19.06 -12.35
C VAL A 108 -7.88 20.36 -12.77
N PHE A 109 -7.56 21.49 -12.15
CA PHE A 109 -8.12 22.79 -12.51
C PHE A 109 -7.84 23.15 -13.97
N GLU A 110 -6.61 22.97 -14.44
CA GLU A 110 -6.24 23.20 -15.84
C GLU A 110 -6.97 22.24 -16.77
N ALA A 111 -7.07 20.96 -16.42
CA ALA A 111 -7.79 19.97 -17.21
C ALA A 111 -9.29 20.32 -17.33
N ILE A 112 -9.91 20.79 -16.23
CA ILE A 112 -11.29 21.26 -16.21
C ILE A 112 -11.44 22.51 -17.08
N THR A 113 -10.61 23.52 -16.84
CA THR A 113 -10.70 24.83 -17.50
C THR A 113 -10.49 24.72 -19.01
N ASN A 114 -9.59 23.84 -19.45
CA ASN A 114 -9.28 23.65 -20.87
C ASN A 114 -10.17 22.59 -21.56
N ALA A 115 -11.10 21.95 -20.84
CA ALA A 115 -11.95 20.94 -21.44
C ALA A 115 -12.94 21.56 -22.42
N ARG A 116 -12.80 21.21 -23.70
CA ARG A 116 -13.63 21.76 -24.79
C ARG A 116 -14.97 21.05 -24.99
N ARG A 117 -15.23 19.94 -24.29
CA ARG A 117 -16.42 19.09 -24.54
C ARG A 117 -17.07 18.60 -23.25
N MET A 118 -16.37 17.78 -22.47
CA MET A 118 -16.88 17.21 -21.23
C MET A 118 -15.71 16.92 -20.31
N VAL A 119 -15.80 17.39 -19.07
CA VAL A 119 -14.97 16.90 -17.96
C VAL A 119 -15.80 15.84 -17.26
N TYR A 120 -15.27 14.62 -17.18
CA TYR A 120 -15.85 13.58 -16.32
C TYR A 120 -14.93 13.38 -15.12
N ILE A 121 -15.32 13.95 -13.98
CA ILE A 121 -14.67 13.71 -12.70
C ILE A 121 -15.54 12.72 -11.95
N ALA A 122 -15.07 11.48 -11.82
CA ALA A 122 -15.73 10.47 -11.01
C ALA A 122 -14.99 10.34 -9.68
N GLY A 123 -15.61 10.84 -8.61
CA GLY A 123 -15.49 10.23 -7.30
C GLY A 123 -16.60 9.18 -7.17
N TRP A 124 -16.31 8.01 -6.62
CA TRP A 124 -17.28 6.91 -6.58
C TRP A 124 -17.62 6.50 -5.15
N SER A 125 -18.90 6.19 -4.96
CA SER A 125 -19.46 5.23 -4.02
C SER A 125 -20.55 4.55 -4.84
N VAL A 126 -20.45 3.23 -5.03
CA VAL A 126 -21.34 2.50 -5.95
C VAL A 126 -21.96 1.34 -5.21
N ASN A 127 -23.29 1.27 -5.27
CA ASN A 127 -24.11 0.16 -4.78
C ASN A 127 -24.86 -0.42 -5.98
N THR A 128 -24.65 -1.69 -6.32
CA THR A 128 -25.36 -2.36 -7.42
C THR A 128 -25.50 -3.87 -7.21
N ASP A 129 -26.75 -4.34 -7.20
CA ASP A 129 -27.12 -5.76 -7.21
C ASP A 129 -27.07 -6.38 -8.63
N VAL A 130 -26.19 -7.36 -8.90
CA VAL A 130 -26.26 -8.28 -10.06
C VAL A 130 -25.67 -9.66 -9.66
N ALA A 131 -26.05 -10.76 -10.32
CA ALA A 131 -25.49 -12.11 -10.07
C ALA A 131 -24.94 -12.76 -11.36
N LEU A 132 -23.73 -13.32 -11.30
CA LEU A 132 -23.11 -14.17 -12.34
C LEU A 132 -23.12 -15.65 -11.94
N LYS A 133 -23.05 -16.56 -12.92
CA LYS A 133 -22.96 -18.01 -12.65
C LYS A 133 -21.53 -18.42 -12.24
N PRO A 134 -21.35 -19.37 -11.29
CA PRO A 134 -20.04 -19.78 -10.78
C PRO A 134 -19.01 -20.24 -11.83
N GLU A 135 -19.44 -20.94 -12.88
CA GLU A 135 -18.54 -21.45 -13.92
C GLU A 135 -17.95 -20.31 -14.78
N GLU A 136 -18.74 -19.28 -15.07
CA GLU A 136 -18.31 -18.09 -15.81
C GLU A 136 -17.38 -17.21 -14.97
N ALA A 137 -17.56 -17.23 -13.64
CA ALA A 137 -16.74 -16.52 -12.67
C ALA A 137 -15.33 -17.12 -12.52
N ALA A 138 -15.22 -18.44 -12.38
CA ALA A 138 -13.93 -19.12 -12.28
C ALA A 138 -13.07 -18.93 -13.55
N LEU A 139 -13.69 -18.93 -14.74
CA LEU A 139 -13.01 -18.73 -16.03
C LEU A 139 -12.38 -17.33 -16.19
N ILE A 140 -12.76 -16.35 -15.37
CA ILE A 140 -12.23 -14.99 -15.41
C ILE A 140 -11.45 -14.60 -14.15
N GLY A 141 -11.10 -15.57 -13.31
CA GLY A 141 -10.25 -15.38 -12.13
C GLY A 141 -10.97 -14.90 -10.87
N LEU A 142 -12.29 -15.11 -10.76
CA LEU A 142 -13.06 -14.78 -9.56
C LEU A 142 -13.16 -16.02 -8.66
N GLU A 143 -13.05 -15.82 -7.34
CA GLU A 143 -13.28 -16.88 -6.37
C GLU A 143 -14.78 -17.04 -6.12
N THR A 144 -15.25 -18.28 -5.94
CA THR A 144 -16.65 -18.56 -5.66
C THR A 144 -16.80 -19.05 -4.22
N GLY A 145 -17.43 -18.22 -3.38
CA GLY A 145 -17.90 -18.58 -2.04
C GLY A 145 -19.33 -19.14 -2.10
N LYS A 146 -19.91 -19.53 -0.96
CA LYS A 146 -21.31 -19.99 -0.83
C LYS A 146 -22.28 -19.01 -1.52
N ASP A 147 -22.60 -19.29 -2.78
CA ASP A 147 -23.48 -18.54 -3.69
C ASP A 147 -23.04 -17.11 -4.09
N HIS A 148 -21.78 -16.73 -3.84
CA HIS A 148 -21.25 -15.41 -4.21
C HIS A 148 -19.96 -15.51 -5.05
N VAL A 149 -19.85 -14.64 -6.05
CA VAL A 149 -18.64 -14.44 -6.85
C VAL A 149 -17.86 -13.28 -6.24
N ILE A 150 -16.65 -13.54 -5.76
CA ILE A 150 -15.80 -12.56 -5.05
C ILE A 150 -14.65 -12.13 -5.96
N GLU A 151 -14.52 -10.82 -6.17
CA GLU A 151 -13.36 -10.18 -6.79
C GLU A 151 -12.41 -9.73 -5.68
N ARG A 152 -11.17 -10.19 -5.71
CA ARG A 152 -10.16 -9.90 -4.68
C ARG A 152 -8.81 -9.54 -5.30
N SER A 153 -8.81 -9.04 -6.53
CA SER A 153 -7.56 -8.89 -7.30
C SER A 153 -6.65 -7.80 -6.74
N ILE A 154 -7.17 -6.89 -5.89
CA ILE A 154 -6.34 -5.99 -5.09
C ILE A 154 -5.45 -6.81 -4.14
N GLN A 155 -6.03 -7.73 -3.37
CA GLN A 155 -5.26 -8.62 -2.48
C GLN A 155 -4.23 -9.41 -3.30
N ASP A 156 -4.65 -9.99 -4.43
CA ASP A 156 -3.76 -10.77 -5.30
C ASP A 156 -2.63 -9.91 -5.88
N ALA A 157 -2.90 -8.67 -6.28
CA ALA A 157 -1.89 -7.74 -6.77
C ALA A 157 -0.87 -7.39 -5.69
N TYR A 158 -1.30 -7.16 -4.44
CA TYR A 158 -0.40 -7.01 -3.30
C TYR A 158 0.45 -8.26 -3.10
N ILE A 159 -0.16 -9.45 -3.05
CA ILE A 159 0.54 -10.74 -2.90
C ILE A 159 1.60 -10.92 -4.00
N HIS A 160 1.24 -10.72 -5.27
CA HIS A 160 2.16 -10.85 -6.40
C HIS A 160 3.29 -9.83 -6.35
N ALA A 161 3.01 -8.59 -5.96
CA ALA A 161 4.01 -7.55 -5.81
C ALA A 161 5.01 -7.87 -4.68
N ILE A 162 4.52 -8.35 -3.53
CA ILE A 162 5.36 -8.79 -2.41
C ILE A 162 6.22 -10.00 -2.81
N ARG A 163 5.61 -11.03 -3.41
CA ARG A 163 6.31 -12.26 -3.77
C ARG A 163 7.44 -12.05 -4.76
N ARG A 164 7.30 -11.10 -5.69
CA ARG A 164 8.37 -10.77 -6.66
C ARG A 164 9.42 -9.78 -6.16
N ALA A 165 9.20 -9.16 -5.00
CA ALA A 165 10.12 -8.16 -4.45
C ALA A 165 11.51 -8.75 -4.22
N ARG A 166 12.53 -7.97 -4.57
CA ARG A 166 13.94 -8.37 -4.55
C ARG A 166 14.77 -7.59 -3.55
N ASP A 167 14.55 -6.29 -3.45
CA ASP A 167 15.42 -5.36 -2.73
C ASP A 167 14.68 -4.75 -1.53
N PHE A 168 13.51 -4.15 -1.73
CA PHE A 168 12.76 -3.54 -0.63
C PHE A 168 11.28 -3.33 -0.95
N ILE A 169 10.50 -3.13 0.11
CA ILE A 169 9.11 -2.70 0.03
C ILE A 169 8.91 -1.48 0.94
N TYR A 170 8.26 -0.45 0.40
CA TYR A 170 7.83 0.74 1.16
C TYR A 170 6.31 0.85 1.10
N ILE A 171 5.66 0.97 2.25
CA ILE A 171 4.21 1.01 2.39
C ILE A 171 3.82 2.27 3.17
N GLU A 172 2.82 2.99 2.67
CA GLU A 172 2.05 3.94 3.46
C GLU A 172 0.59 3.46 3.47
N ASN A 173 0.04 3.18 4.65
CA ASN A 173 -1.33 2.69 4.75
C ASN A 173 -2.03 3.17 6.02
N GLN A 174 -3.31 3.53 5.91
CA GLN A 174 -4.13 3.95 7.07
C GLN A 174 -4.31 2.83 8.10
N TYR A 175 -4.37 1.57 7.65
CA TYR A 175 -4.46 0.41 8.53
C TYR A 175 -3.38 -0.60 8.17
N PHE A 176 -2.88 -1.30 9.17
CA PHE A 176 -1.97 -2.42 8.98
C PHE A 176 -2.30 -3.55 9.96
N LEU A 177 -3.25 -4.40 9.58
CA LEU A 177 -3.67 -5.54 10.38
C LEU A 177 -4.18 -6.68 9.49
N GLY A 178 -3.94 -7.93 9.89
CA GLY A 178 -4.42 -9.09 9.12
C GLY A 178 -3.60 -10.36 9.34
N SER A 179 -3.85 -11.34 8.48
CA SER A 179 -3.30 -12.70 8.59
C SER A 179 -3.56 -13.33 9.97
N SER A 180 -4.78 -13.13 10.51
CA SER A 180 -5.11 -13.49 11.89
C SER A 180 -4.97 -14.98 12.20
N TYR A 181 -5.09 -15.84 11.18
CA TYR A 181 -4.85 -17.28 11.29
C TYR A 181 -3.45 -17.64 11.80
N ALA A 182 -2.49 -16.71 11.71
CA ALA A 182 -1.12 -16.89 12.17
C ALA A 182 -0.78 -16.08 13.43
N TRP A 183 -1.74 -15.38 14.03
CA TRP A 183 -1.53 -14.72 15.32
C TRP A 183 -1.32 -15.73 16.45
N ARG A 184 -0.72 -15.27 17.55
CA ARG A 184 -0.50 -16.09 18.75
C ARG A 184 -1.84 -16.53 19.35
N ARG A 185 -2.01 -17.85 19.52
CA ARG A 185 -3.26 -18.45 20.04
C ARG A 185 -3.52 -18.17 21.52
N ASP A 186 -2.46 -18.02 22.32
CA ASP A 186 -2.56 -17.86 23.77
C ASP A 186 -2.56 -16.39 24.23
N ASP A 187 -2.98 -15.46 23.37
CA ASP A 187 -2.96 -14.01 23.63
C ASP A 187 -4.37 -13.43 23.89
N GLY A 188 -5.24 -14.22 24.52
CA GLY A 188 -6.57 -13.78 24.95
C GLY A 188 -7.63 -13.66 23.84
N VAL A 189 -7.37 -14.22 22.66
CA VAL A 189 -8.32 -14.30 21.53
C VAL A 189 -8.33 -15.68 20.91
N THR A 190 -9.51 -16.14 20.48
CA THR A 190 -9.64 -17.29 19.57
C THR A 190 -9.36 -16.79 18.16
N VAL A 191 -8.24 -17.17 17.57
CA VAL A 191 -7.77 -16.62 16.28
C VAL A 191 -8.73 -16.94 15.13
N GLU A 192 -9.43 -18.07 15.21
CA GLU A 192 -10.45 -18.51 14.26
C GLU A 192 -11.68 -17.58 14.23
N ASP A 193 -11.97 -16.89 15.35
CA ASP A 193 -13.13 -15.98 15.44
C ASP A 193 -12.84 -14.61 14.80
N ILE A 194 -11.57 -14.25 14.61
CA ILE A 194 -11.15 -12.92 14.12
C ILE A 194 -11.47 -12.75 12.62
N ASN A 195 -11.26 -13.79 11.82
CA ASN A 195 -11.54 -13.80 10.37
C ASN A 195 -10.89 -12.66 9.56
N ALA A 196 -9.71 -12.16 9.99
CA ALA A 196 -8.88 -11.26 9.19
C ALA A 196 -7.87 -12.07 8.36
N LEU A 197 -8.39 -12.84 7.41
CA LEU A 197 -7.69 -13.92 6.71
C LEU A 197 -6.82 -13.47 5.53
N HIS A 198 -6.84 -12.19 5.14
CA HIS A 198 -6.00 -11.72 4.03
C HIS A 198 -4.49 -11.91 4.32
N LEU A 199 -3.71 -12.08 3.27
CA LEU A 199 -2.35 -12.63 3.37
C LEU A 199 -1.23 -11.58 3.50
N ILE A 200 -1.53 -10.29 3.39
CA ILE A 200 -0.51 -9.25 3.16
C ILE A 200 0.57 -9.25 4.27
N PRO A 201 0.23 -9.18 5.57
CA PRO A 201 1.22 -9.21 6.64
C PRO A 201 2.09 -10.47 6.63
N LYS A 202 1.50 -11.65 6.42
CA LYS A 202 2.24 -12.92 6.40
C LYS A 202 3.12 -13.05 5.16
N GLU A 203 2.68 -12.60 3.98
CA GLU A 203 3.52 -12.59 2.78
C GLU A 203 4.74 -11.68 2.95
N LEU A 204 4.58 -10.53 3.62
CA LEU A 204 5.69 -9.63 3.94
C LEU A 204 6.71 -10.30 4.87
N SER A 205 6.26 -10.90 5.99
CA SER A 205 7.18 -11.56 6.92
C SER A 205 7.86 -12.77 6.29
N LEU A 206 7.14 -13.61 5.55
CA LEU A 206 7.72 -14.75 4.84
C LEU A 206 8.69 -14.32 3.73
N LYS A 207 8.44 -13.19 3.06
CA LYS A 207 9.41 -12.62 2.12
C LYS A 207 10.71 -12.24 2.84
N ILE A 208 10.63 -11.56 3.98
CA ILE A 208 11.80 -11.22 4.79
C ILE A 208 12.54 -12.50 5.24
N VAL A 209 11.82 -13.47 5.78
CA VAL A 209 12.37 -14.78 6.20
C VAL A 209 13.14 -15.43 5.05
N SER A 210 12.53 -15.52 3.86
CA SER A 210 13.18 -16.14 2.69
C SER A 210 14.49 -15.43 2.29
N LYS A 211 14.56 -14.10 2.49
CA LYS A 211 15.75 -13.29 2.19
C LYS A 211 16.86 -13.49 3.22
N ILE A 212 16.49 -13.58 4.50
CA ILE A 212 17.43 -13.93 5.58
C ILE A 212 18.02 -15.32 5.35
N GLU A 213 17.17 -16.30 5.04
CA GLU A 213 17.58 -17.67 4.74
C GLU A 213 18.54 -17.74 3.54
N ALA A 214 18.28 -16.95 2.49
CA ALA A 214 19.15 -16.82 1.33
C ALA A 214 20.43 -16.01 1.60
N GLY A 215 20.53 -15.27 2.71
CA GLY A 215 21.63 -14.34 2.97
C GLY A 215 21.59 -13.10 2.07
N GLU A 216 20.42 -12.77 1.53
CA GLU A 216 20.19 -11.62 0.66
C GLU A 216 19.66 -10.44 1.47
N ARG A 217 20.10 -9.23 1.15
CA ARG A 217 19.59 -8.02 1.80
C ARG A 217 18.19 -7.68 1.32
N PHE A 218 17.33 -7.38 2.27
CA PHE A 218 15.95 -6.97 2.03
C PHE A 218 15.46 -6.10 3.17
N ALA A 219 14.60 -5.12 2.87
CA ALA A 219 14.01 -4.25 3.88
C ALA A 219 12.54 -3.97 3.59
N VAL A 220 11.73 -3.90 4.65
CA VAL A 220 10.33 -3.50 4.61
C VAL A 220 10.14 -2.31 5.52
N TYR A 221 9.60 -1.23 4.96
CA TYR A 221 9.31 0.02 5.63
C TYR A 221 7.80 0.24 5.61
N VAL A 222 7.19 0.45 6.76
CA VAL A 222 5.74 0.64 6.88
C VAL A 222 5.45 1.94 7.61
N VAL A 223 4.69 2.84 6.99
CA VAL A 223 4.21 4.08 7.59
C VAL A 223 2.70 3.95 7.79
N VAL A 224 2.26 4.06 9.04
CA VAL A 224 0.85 4.03 9.48
C VAL A 224 0.51 5.32 10.21
N PRO A 225 -0.76 5.70 10.37
CA PRO A 225 -1.09 6.81 11.26
C PRO A 225 -0.73 6.43 12.70
N MET A 226 -0.48 7.42 13.54
CA MET A 226 -0.15 7.18 14.95
C MET A 226 -1.27 6.36 15.63
N TRP A 227 -2.53 6.74 15.36
CA TRP A 227 -3.72 5.93 15.58
C TRP A 227 -4.73 6.17 14.44
N PRO A 228 -5.67 5.24 14.16
CA PRO A 228 -6.77 5.45 13.23
C PRO A 228 -7.65 6.67 13.56
N GLU A 229 -8.27 7.29 12.56
CA GLU A 229 -9.09 8.49 12.75
C GLU A 229 -10.24 8.24 13.75
N GLY A 230 -10.40 9.19 14.68
CA GLY A 230 -11.38 9.12 15.76
C GLY A 230 -10.76 9.46 17.12
N VAL A 231 -11.59 9.43 18.16
CA VAL A 231 -11.14 9.60 19.55
C VAL A 231 -10.26 8.39 19.92
N PRO A 232 -9.00 8.58 20.30
CA PRO A 232 -8.06 7.47 20.42
C PRO A 232 -8.38 6.51 21.58
N GLU A 233 -9.11 6.96 22.60
CA GLU A 233 -9.64 6.14 23.69
C GLU A 233 -10.88 5.33 23.32
N SER A 234 -11.50 5.62 22.16
CA SER A 234 -12.73 4.92 21.76
C SER A 234 -12.50 3.42 21.59
N GLY A 235 -13.53 2.62 21.90
CA GLY A 235 -13.44 1.16 21.79
C GLY A 235 -13.11 0.67 20.37
N SER A 236 -13.48 1.43 19.33
CA SER A 236 -13.12 1.11 17.94
C SER A 236 -11.63 1.32 17.68
N VAL A 237 -11.09 2.48 18.03
CA VAL A 237 -9.67 2.80 17.81
C VAL A 237 -8.79 1.84 18.63
N GLN A 238 -9.12 1.61 19.90
CA GLN A 238 -8.38 0.69 20.77
C GLN A 238 -8.40 -0.76 20.26
N ALA A 239 -9.52 -1.23 19.70
CA ALA A 239 -9.58 -2.57 19.10
C ALA A 239 -8.69 -2.68 17.86
N ILE A 240 -8.71 -1.67 16.99
CA ILE A 240 -7.90 -1.64 15.78
C ILE A 240 -6.41 -1.62 16.12
N LEU A 241 -6.00 -0.83 17.12
CA LEU A 241 -4.63 -0.80 17.62
C LEU A 241 -4.19 -2.17 18.19
N ASP A 242 -5.07 -2.91 18.87
CA ASP A 242 -4.77 -4.28 19.32
C ASP A 242 -4.57 -5.24 18.14
N TRP A 243 -5.38 -5.14 17.07
CA TRP A 243 -5.20 -5.94 15.85
C TRP A 243 -3.89 -5.61 15.12
N GLN A 244 -3.53 -4.33 15.05
CA GLN A 244 -2.25 -3.88 14.50
C GLN A 244 -1.08 -4.44 15.34
N ARG A 245 -1.15 -4.34 16.66
CA ARG A 245 -0.15 -4.90 17.58
C ARG A 245 0.06 -6.40 17.34
N ARG A 246 -1.01 -7.19 17.30
CA ARG A 246 -0.92 -8.66 17.07
C ARG A 246 -0.31 -8.99 15.72
N THR A 247 -0.62 -8.19 14.70
CA THR A 247 -0.07 -8.33 13.35
C THR A 247 1.43 -8.02 13.36
N MET A 248 1.85 -6.92 13.99
CA MET A 248 3.26 -6.56 14.16
C MET A 248 4.02 -7.64 14.93
N GLU A 249 3.48 -8.13 16.06
CA GLU A 249 4.10 -9.18 16.88
C GLU A 249 4.28 -10.48 16.09
N MET A 250 3.26 -10.91 15.32
CA MET A 250 3.37 -12.06 14.43
C MET A 250 4.53 -11.88 13.43
N MET A 251 4.61 -10.74 12.76
CA MET A 251 5.66 -10.50 11.75
C MET A 251 7.05 -10.44 12.38
N TYR A 252 7.21 -9.71 13.49
CA TYR A 252 8.49 -9.62 14.18
C TYR A 252 8.95 -10.97 14.73
N LYS A 253 8.03 -11.81 15.20
CA LYS A 253 8.36 -13.17 15.64
C LYS A 253 8.92 -14.02 14.50
N ASP A 254 8.30 -13.99 13.32
CA ASP A 254 8.81 -14.69 12.13
C ASP A 254 10.24 -14.24 11.79
N VAL A 255 10.47 -12.92 11.75
CA VAL A 255 11.78 -12.33 11.41
C VAL A 255 12.84 -12.70 12.45
N ALA A 256 12.53 -12.56 13.75
CA ALA A 256 13.44 -12.89 14.83
C ALA A 256 13.85 -14.37 14.81
N LEU A 257 12.90 -15.28 14.58
CA LEU A 257 13.19 -16.72 14.47
C LEU A 257 14.11 -17.02 13.28
N ALA A 258 13.92 -16.36 12.13
CA ALA A 258 14.80 -16.53 10.99
C ALA A 258 16.23 -16.01 11.24
N ILE A 259 16.37 -14.85 11.90
CA ILE A 259 17.68 -14.30 12.31
C ILE A 259 18.41 -15.30 13.23
N GLN A 260 17.71 -15.80 14.24
CA GLN A 260 18.25 -16.77 15.21
C GLN A 260 18.64 -18.08 14.53
N ALA A 261 17.77 -18.63 13.67
CA ALA A 261 18.03 -19.86 12.93
C ALA A 261 19.22 -19.73 11.96
N LYS A 262 19.40 -18.54 11.34
CA LYS A 262 20.54 -18.24 10.48
C LYS A 262 21.83 -18.00 11.26
N GLY A 263 21.75 -17.69 12.57
CA GLY A 263 22.89 -17.42 13.43
C GLY A 263 23.60 -16.10 13.12
N ILE A 264 22.86 -15.09 12.63
CA ILE A 264 23.42 -13.77 12.29
C ILE A 264 23.16 -12.76 13.41
N GLN A 265 24.09 -11.83 13.59
CA GLN A 265 23.90 -10.69 14.49
C GLN A 265 23.16 -9.56 13.76
N ALA A 266 21.85 -9.52 13.90
CA ALA A 266 21.01 -8.47 13.34
C ALA A 266 19.80 -8.21 14.25
N SER A 267 19.30 -6.98 14.23
CA SER A 267 18.01 -6.65 14.85
C SER A 267 16.86 -7.03 13.90
N PRO A 268 15.68 -7.46 14.40
CA PRO A 268 14.49 -7.55 13.55
C PRO A 268 14.16 -6.23 12.83
N THR A 269 14.47 -5.09 13.48
CA THR A 269 14.29 -3.74 12.90
C THR A 269 15.30 -3.37 11.80
N ASP A 270 16.33 -4.20 11.58
CA ASP A 270 17.21 -4.10 10.40
C ASP A 270 16.52 -4.62 9.11
N TYR A 271 15.37 -5.30 9.23
CA TYR A 271 14.60 -5.88 8.11
C TYR A 271 13.16 -5.38 8.03
N LEU A 272 12.49 -5.14 9.17
CA LEU A 272 11.11 -4.68 9.25
C LEU A 272 11.00 -3.48 10.18
N THR A 273 10.56 -2.35 9.68
CA THR A 273 10.45 -1.13 10.49
C THR A 273 9.09 -0.43 10.28
N PHE A 274 8.51 0.03 11.38
CA PHE A 274 7.23 0.73 11.43
C PHE A 274 7.42 2.17 11.89
N PHE A 275 6.72 3.08 11.23
CA PHE A 275 6.74 4.50 11.49
C PHE A 275 5.32 5.07 11.55
N CYS A 276 5.20 6.25 12.13
CA CYS A 276 4.07 7.13 11.91
C CYS A 276 4.56 8.53 11.53
N LEU A 277 3.64 9.43 11.21
CA LEU A 277 3.96 10.83 10.92
C LEU A 277 3.45 11.76 12.01
N GLY A 278 4.21 12.79 12.31
CA GLY A 278 3.80 13.86 13.22
C GLY A 278 4.43 15.19 12.85
N ASN A 279 3.83 16.26 13.35
CA ASN A 279 4.40 17.59 13.25
C ASN A 279 4.39 18.27 14.62
N ARG A 280 5.32 19.19 14.82
CA ARG A 280 5.41 20.05 15.98
C ARG A 280 5.93 21.41 15.52
N GLU A 281 5.23 22.47 15.88
CA GLU A 281 5.51 23.82 15.37
C GLU A 281 5.61 24.83 16.50
N ALA A 282 6.74 25.53 16.56
CA ALA A 282 6.91 26.65 17.46
C ALA A 282 5.93 27.78 17.11
N PRO A 283 5.49 28.59 18.10
CA PRO A 283 4.64 29.74 17.83
C PRO A 283 5.29 30.71 16.83
N GLY A 284 4.56 31.06 15.77
CA GLY A 284 5.04 31.94 14.71
C GLY A 284 4.53 33.39 14.82
N PRO A 285 5.25 34.38 14.26
CA PRO A 285 4.75 35.75 14.18
C PRO A 285 3.51 35.83 13.28
N GLY A 286 2.42 36.41 13.80
CA GLY A 286 1.16 36.54 13.06
C GLY A 286 0.34 35.25 12.97
N GLU A 287 0.68 34.23 13.77
CA GLU A 287 -0.12 33.03 13.88
C GLU A 287 -1.55 33.34 14.34
N TYR A 288 -2.51 32.59 13.79
CA TYR A 288 -3.92 32.71 14.16
C TYR A 288 -4.14 32.43 15.65
N VAL A 289 -4.84 33.34 16.33
CA VAL A 289 -5.25 33.17 17.72
C VAL A 289 -6.74 32.85 17.75
N PRO A 290 -7.15 31.65 18.18
CA PRO A 290 -8.57 31.31 18.26
C PRO A 290 -9.26 32.15 19.35
N PRO A 291 -10.53 32.56 19.13
CA PRO A 291 -11.29 33.35 20.11
C PRO A 291 -11.69 32.54 21.35
N GLU A 292 -11.74 31.21 21.22
CA GLU A 292 -12.09 30.26 22.27
C GLU A 292 -10.91 29.32 22.53
N ARG A 293 -10.87 28.75 23.73
CA ARG A 293 -9.88 27.74 24.12
C ARG A 293 -10.58 26.41 24.40
N PRO A 294 -9.88 25.28 24.19
CA PRO A 294 -10.39 23.98 24.61
C PRO A 294 -10.71 23.95 26.11
N ASP A 295 -11.61 23.06 26.50
CA ASP A 295 -11.85 22.79 27.92
C ASP A 295 -10.55 22.29 28.59
N PRO A 296 -10.25 22.74 29.82
CA PRO A 296 -9.05 22.31 30.55
C PRO A 296 -8.98 20.79 30.72
N ASP A 297 -7.75 20.26 30.79
CA ASP A 297 -7.48 18.84 31.03
C ASP A 297 -8.04 17.88 29.96
N THR A 298 -8.38 18.39 28.79
CA THR A 298 -8.74 17.60 27.60
C THR A 298 -7.53 17.27 26.74
N ASP A 299 -7.65 16.26 25.89
CA ASP A 299 -6.66 15.92 24.87
C ASP A 299 -6.41 17.10 23.92
N TYR A 300 -7.48 17.85 23.60
CA TYR A 300 -7.40 19.03 22.76
C TYR A 300 -6.56 20.13 23.42
N ASP A 301 -6.80 20.43 24.71
CA ASP A 301 -6.00 21.39 25.47
C ASP A 301 -4.52 21.00 25.50
N ARG A 302 -4.22 19.73 25.86
CA ARG A 302 -2.83 19.24 25.93
C ARG A 302 -2.12 19.30 24.58
N ALA A 303 -2.75 18.84 23.50
CA ALA A 303 -2.15 18.90 22.15
C ALA A 303 -1.93 20.35 21.69
N GLN A 304 -2.88 21.25 21.96
CA GLN A 304 -2.75 22.67 21.64
C GLN A 304 -1.58 23.32 22.41
N GLN A 305 -1.42 23.01 23.69
CA GLN A 305 -0.32 23.52 24.52
C GLN A 305 1.03 22.92 24.13
N ALA A 306 1.09 21.61 23.85
CA ALA A 306 2.30 20.90 23.46
C ALA A 306 2.74 21.20 22.01
N ARG A 307 1.86 21.82 21.22
CA ARG A 307 2.08 22.30 19.86
C ARG A 307 2.40 21.19 18.87
N ARG A 308 1.84 19.99 19.09
CA ARG A 308 2.13 18.79 18.32
C ARG A 308 0.85 18.03 18.00
N PHE A 309 0.84 17.37 16.85
CA PHE A 309 -0.18 16.39 16.51
C PHE A 309 0.34 15.45 15.42
N MET A 310 -0.34 14.31 15.24
CA MET A 310 -0.01 13.43 14.12
C MET A 310 -0.32 14.12 12.78
N ILE A 311 0.51 13.84 11.77
CA ILE A 311 0.09 14.00 10.38
C ILE A 311 -0.64 12.71 10.02
N TYR A 312 -1.91 12.84 9.64
CA TYR A 312 -2.74 11.66 9.44
C TYR A 312 -2.40 10.94 8.13
N VAL A 313 -1.88 9.71 8.23
CA VAL A 313 -1.56 8.87 7.09
C VAL A 313 -2.84 8.22 6.57
N HIS A 314 -3.47 8.86 5.59
CA HIS A 314 -4.63 8.30 4.88
C HIS A 314 -4.26 7.57 3.59
N ALA A 315 -2.96 7.51 3.24
CA ALA A 315 -2.47 6.83 2.04
C ALA A 315 -2.86 5.35 2.01
N LYS A 316 -2.88 4.78 0.80
CA LYS A 316 -2.94 3.33 0.54
C LYS A 316 -2.03 3.01 -0.63
N THR A 317 -0.74 3.07 -0.36
CA THR A 317 0.32 3.02 -1.37
C THR A 317 1.35 1.96 -0.99
N MET A 318 1.84 1.20 -1.99
CA MET A 318 2.98 0.30 -1.84
C MET A 318 3.93 0.45 -3.01
N ILE A 319 5.21 0.72 -2.72
CA ILE A 319 6.31 0.80 -3.69
C ILE A 319 7.21 -0.41 -3.50
N VAL A 320 7.54 -1.08 -4.61
CA VAL A 320 8.39 -2.27 -4.64
C VAL A 320 9.58 -2.02 -5.56
N ASP A 321 10.78 -2.19 -5.03
CA ASP A 321 12.07 -2.13 -5.73
C ASP A 321 12.28 -0.86 -6.58
N ASP A 322 11.65 0.27 -6.22
CA ASP A 322 11.62 1.52 -7.00
C ASP A 322 11.07 1.37 -8.45
N GLU A 323 10.53 0.20 -8.82
CA GLU A 323 10.14 -0.15 -10.19
C GLU A 323 8.62 -0.31 -10.37
N TYR A 324 7.92 -0.66 -9.29
CA TYR A 324 6.47 -0.85 -9.28
C TYR A 324 5.80 -0.13 -8.12
N VAL A 325 4.61 0.40 -8.37
CA VAL A 325 3.78 1.05 -7.36
C VAL A 325 2.33 0.53 -7.44
N ILE A 326 1.71 0.35 -6.27
CA ILE A 326 0.27 0.25 -6.10
C ILE A 326 -0.22 1.53 -5.42
N VAL A 327 -1.28 2.14 -5.94
CA VAL A 327 -1.98 3.28 -5.32
C VAL A 327 -3.49 3.02 -5.41
N GLY A 328 -4.22 3.20 -4.32
CA GLY A 328 -5.67 2.92 -4.33
C GLY A 328 -6.42 3.48 -3.13
N SER A 329 -7.60 2.91 -2.89
CA SER A 329 -8.42 3.15 -1.71
C SER A 329 -8.28 2.03 -0.66
N ALA A 330 -7.79 0.85 -1.06
CA ALA A 330 -7.77 -0.35 -0.23
C ALA A 330 -6.75 -0.28 0.93
N ASN A 331 -7.26 -0.35 2.15
CA ASN A 331 -6.44 -0.45 3.34
C ASN A 331 -5.84 -1.86 3.52
N ILE A 332 -4.75 -2.00 4.28
CA ILE A 332 -4.24 -3.33 4.68
C ILE A 332 -5.03 -3.77 5.91
N ASN A 333 -6.27 -4.17 5.67
CA ASN A 333 -7.20 -4.77 6.62
C ASN A 333 -8.15 -5.72 5.87
N GLN A 334 -8.93 -6.53 6.58
CA GLN A 334 -9.88 -7.45 5.98
C GLN A 334 -11.01 -6.70 5.29
N ARG A 335 -11.52 -5.61 5.86
CA ARG A 335 -12.56 -4.77 5.24
C ARG A 335 -12.26 -4.42 3.77
N SER A 336 -11.03 -4.05 3.44
CA SER A 336 -10.62 -3.69 2.08
C SER A 336 -10.09 -4.87 1.25
N MET A 337 -9.43 -5.86 1.88
CA MET A 337 -8.75 -6.95 1.15
C MET A 337 -9.64 -8.16 0.85
N ASP A 338 -10.82 -8.26 1.48
CA ASP A 338 -11.71 -9.41 1.37
C ASP A 338 -12.40 -9.54 0.01
N GLY A 339 -12.78 -8.40 -0.59
CA GLY A 339 -13.60 -8.36 -1.81
C GLY A 339 -15.10 -8.59 -1.58
N GLY A 340 -15.50 -9.08 -0.41
CA GLY A 340 -16.90 -9.25 0.00
C GLY A 340 -17.34 -8.31 1.13
N ARG A 341 -16.52 -7.31 1.48
CA ARG A 341 -16.79 -6.30 2.53
C ARG A 341 -16.96 -4.91 1.93
N ASP A 342 -15.96 -4.04 1.99
CA ASP A 342 -16.03 -2.71 1.36
C ASP A 342 -15.55 -2.80 -0.09
N SER A 343 -16.19 -2.04 -0.99
CA SER A 343 -15.77 -1.95 -2.40
C SER A 343 -14.55 -1.04 -2.54
N GLU A 344 -13.46 -1.54 -3.11
CA GLU A 344 -12.20 -0.82 -3.25
C GLU A 344 -11.69 -0.64 -4.70
N ILE A 345 -10.70 0.22 -4.90
CA ILE A 345 -9.99 0.32 -6.18
C ILE A 345 -8.53 0.45 -5.94
N ALA A 346 -7.73 -0.15 -6.82
CA ALA A 346 -6.32 0.09 -6.83
C ALA A 346 -5.82 0.10 -8.26
N MET A 347 -4.79 0.91 -8.48
CA MET A 347 -3.97 0.84 -9.66
C MET A 347 -2.60 0.25 -9.33
N GLY A 348 -2.05 -0.54 -10.25
CA GLY A 348 -0.66 -0.97 -10.24
C GLY A 348 0.06 -0.41 -11.47
N ALA A 349 1.28 0.09 -11.34
CA ALA A 349 2.04 0.57 -12.50
C ALA A 349 3.54 0.35 -12.37
N TYR A 350 4.16 0.24 -13.54
CA TYR A 350 5.61 0.26 -13.72
C TYR A 350 5.97 0.93 -15.05
N GLN A 351 7.23 1.32 -15.17
CA GLN A 351 7.78 1.85 -16.42
C GLN A 351 8.73 0.82 -17.04
N PRO A 352 8.38 0.19 -18.18
CA PRO A 352 9.18 -0.88 -18.78
C PRO A 352 10.65 -0.50 -19.06
N GLY A 353 10.93 0.77 -19.37
CA GLY A 353 12.29 1.27 -19.61
C GLY A 353 13.11 1.54 -18.33
N TYR A 354 12.53 1.37 -17.14
CA TYR A 354 13.12 1.73 -15.85
C TYR A 354 12.97 0.62 -14.80
N LEU A 355 12.90 -0.64 -15.23
CA LEU A 355 12.92 -1.78 -14.32
C LEU A 355 14.29 -1.91 -13.65
N ALA A 356 14.28 -2.31 -12.38
CA ALA A 356 15.48 -2.69 -11.67
C ALA A 356 16.00 -4.04 -12.20
N SER A 357 17.31 -4.16 -12.29
CA SER A 357 18.02 -5.40 -12.63
C SER A 357 19.28 -5.45 -11.78
N THR A 358 19.94 -6.62 -11.73
CA THR A 358 21.13 -6.85 -10.91
C THR A 358 22.21 -5.76 -11.05
N ASN A 359 22.33 -5.15 -12.24
CA ASN A 359 23.36 -4.14 -12.54
C ASN A 359 22.80 -2.74 -12.81
N ARG A 360 21.49 -2.52 -12.65
CA ARG A 360 20.86 -1.23 -12.94
C ARG A 360 19.69 -0.97 -12.00
N PRO A 361 19.80 0.02 -11.09
CA PRO A 361 18.68 0.37 -10.25
C PRO A 361 17.57 1.06 -11.05
N ALA A 362 16.32 0.90 -10.62
CA ALA A 362 15.20 1.67 -11.13
C ALA A 362 15.36 3.15 -10.73
N ARG A 363 15.30 4.04 -11.72
CA ARG A 363 15.47 5.50 -11.56
C ARG A 363 14.40 6.26 -12.36
N GLY A 364 13.20 5.67 -12.45
CA GLY A 364 12.04 6.25 -13.11
C GLY A 364 11.22 7.15 -12.19
N GLN A 365 9.96 7.40 -12.56
CA GLN A 365 8.98 8.16 -11.78
C GLN A 365 8.61 7.47 -10.46
N VAL A 366 8.61 6.13 -10.40
CA VAL A 366 8.34 5.40 -9.13
C VAL A 366 9.46 5.69 -8.11
N HIS A 367 10.72 5.60 -8.53
CA HIS A 367 11.87 6.07 -7.77
C HIS A 367 11.76 7.55 -7.36
N GLY A 368 11.35 8.40 -8.30
CA GLY A 368 11.13 9.83 -8.07
C GLY A 368 10.11 10.11 -6.97
N LEU A 369 8.94 9.45 -7.05
CA LEU A 369 7.88 9.51 -6.06
C LEU A 369 8.40 9.09 -4.67
N ARG A 370 9.07 7.95 -4.59
CA ARG A 370 9.58 7.41 -3.32
C ARG A 370 10.61 8.34 -2.67
N LEU A 371 11.53 8.92 -3.44
CA LEU A 371 12.47 9.91 -2.91
C LEU A 371 11.77 11.20 -2.47
N ALA A 372 10.75 11.65 -3.21
CA ALA A 372 10.02 12.86 -2.86
C ALA A 372 9.27 12.69 -1.53
N LEU A 373 8.58 11.55 -1.33
CA LEU A 373 7.96 11.16 -0.05
C LEU A 373 9.00 11.09 1.07
N TRP A 374 10.15 10.46 0.82
CA TRP A 374 11.21 10.40 1.83
C TRP A 374 11.79 11.79 2.15
N GLN A 375 11.89 12.70 1.18
CA GLN A 375 12.30 14.08 1.42
C GLN A 375 11.29 14.86 2.26
N GLU A 376 10.00 14.62 2.07
CA GLU A 376 8.95 15.17 2.92
C GLU A 376 9.05 14.65 4.34
N HIS A 377 9.11 13.33 4.50
CA HIS A 377 9.02 12.70 5.81
C HIS A 377 10.32 12.84 6.61
N LEU A 378 11.48 12.73 5.97
CA LEU A 378 12.77 12.83 6.67
C LEU A 378 13.26 14.28 6.80
N GLY A 379 12.69 15.22 6.04
CA GLY A 379 13.08 16.63 6.04
C GLY A 379 14.59 16.80 5.87
N GLN A 380 15.26 17.40 6.86
CA GLN A 380 16.71 17.66 6.80
C GLN A 380 17.56 16.39 6.72
N ALA A 381 17.07 15.25 7.25
CA ALA A 381 17.78 13.96 7.17
C ALA A 381 17.75 13.34 5.76
N ALA A 382 16.96 13.90 4.84
CA ALA A 382 16.80 13.38 3.48
C ALA A 382 18.01 13.59 2.55
N GLY A 383 19.05 14.29 3.00
CA GLY A 383 20.26 14.56 2.22
C GLY A 383 21.25 13.39 2.10
N ALA A 384 20.99 12.25 2.74
CA ALA A 384 21.93 11.13 2.79
C ALA A 384 21.96 10.31 1.49
N ALA A 385 23.17 10.02 0.99
CA ALA A 385 23.38 9.20 -0.22
C ALA A 385 22.80 7.78 -0.09
N ASP A 386 22.70 7.27 1.14
CA ASP A 386 22.19 5.94 1.45
C ASP A 386 20.70 5.77 1.09
N LEU A 387 19.92 6.86 1.01
CA LEU A 387 18.51 6.84 0.62
C LEU A 387 18.27 6.42 -0.85
N LEU A 388 19.35 6.29 -1.63
CA LEU A 388 19.33 5.73 -2.98
C LEU A 388 19.39 4.19 -2.99
N GLN A 389 19.66 3.56 -1.85
CA GLN A 389 19.75 2.10 -1.67
C GLN A 389 18.93 1.65 -0.44
N PRO A 390 17.58 1.61 -0.55
CA PRO A 390 16.70 1.26 0.58
C PRO A 390 16.90 -0.16 1.14
N SER A 391 17.50 -1.09 0.39
CA SER A 391 17.80 -2.43 0.92
C SER A 391 19.06 -2.48 1.80
N SER A 392 19.89 -1.43 1.78
CA SER A 392 21.17 -1.40 2.49
C SER A 392 20.99 -1.20 4.00
N LEU A 393 21.89 -1.78 4.79
CA LEU A 393 21.85 -1.61 6.27
C LEU A 393 22.02 -0.15 6.68
N ALA A 394 22.89 0.56 5.97
CA ALA A 394 23.16 1.97 6.24
C ALA A 394 21.89 2.80 6.05
N CYS A 395 21.14 2.55 4.97
CA CYS A 395 19.85 3.21 4.75
C CYS A 395 18.82 2.87 5.83
N VAL A 396 18.61 1.58 6.14
CA VAL A 396 17.63 1.17 7.16
C VAL A 396 17.95 1.81 8.51
N ARG A 397 19.20 1.72 8.97
CA ARG A 397 19.61 2.27 10.26
C ARG A 397 19.60 3.80 10.27
N GLY A 398 19.99 4.45 9.18
CA GLY A 398 19.89 5.91 9.05
C GLY A 398 18.45 6.41 9.14
N VAL A 399 17.52 5.76 8.44
CA VAL A 399 16.09 6.08 8.50
C VAL A 399 15.54 5.82 9.91
N ASN A 400 15.84 4.67 10.52
CA ASN A 400 15.39 4.36 11.88
C ASN A 400 15.94 5.37 12.90
N GLN A 401 17.21 5.76 12.77
CA GLN A 401 17.84 6.74 13.66
C GLN A 401 17.19 8.12 13.53
N ALA A 402 16.98 8.60 12.30
CA ALA A 402 16.29 9.87 12.07
C ALA A 402 14.86 9.85 12.64
N ALA A 403 14.13 8.76 12.41
CA ALA A 403 12.78 8.59 12.91
C ALA A 403 12.71 8.53 14.45
N GLN A 404 13.70 7.90 15.10
CA GLN A 404 13.81 7.89 16.56
C GLN A 404 14.12 9.29 17.12
N GLN A 405 15.05 10.02 16.51
CA GLN A 405 15.37 11.39 16.92
C GLN A 405 14.16 12.31 16.80
N ASN A 406 13.40 12.20 15.71
CA ASN A 406 12.16 12.95 15.54
C ASN A 406 11.10 12.53 16.56
N TRP A 407 10.97 11.23 16.87
CA TRP A 407 10.06 10.77 17.94
C TRP A 407 10.45 11.38 19.30
N ASP A 408 11.73 11.37 19.66
CA ASP A 408 12.21 11.92 20.93
C ASP A 408 11.90 13.42 21.03
N MET A 409 12.06 14.18 19.94
CA MET A 409 11.68 15.60 19.86
C MET A 409 10.17 15.80 19.90
N PHE A 410 9.40 14.96 19.21
CA PHE A 410 7.94 15.02 19.16
C PHE A 410 7.35 14.73 20.55
N ALA A 411 7.81 13.66 21.22
CA ALA A 411 7.31 13.20 22.51
C ALA A 411 7.82 14.02 23.71
N SER A 412 8.89 14.80 23.56
CA SER A 412 9.43 15.63 24.64
C SER A 412 8.43 16.67 25.17
N ASP A 413 8.32 16.77 26.50
CA ASP A 413 7.54 17.83 27.16
C ASP A 413 8.23 19.21 27.05
N ALA A 414 9.52 19.25 26.74
CA ALA A 414 10.25 20.51 26.53
C ALA A 414 10.00 21.04 25.10
N PRO A 415 9.75 22.35 24.92
CA PRO A 415 9.67 22.95 23.59
C PRO A 415 11.05 22.92 22.92
N GLN A 416 11.18 22.25 21.76
CA GLN A 416 12.45 22.11 21.03
C GLN A 416 12.44 22.78 19.64
N GLY A 417 11.49 23.67 19.38
CA GLY A 417 11.31 24.28 18.06
C GLY A 417 10.49 23.40 17.12
N ASP A 418 10.57 23.72 15.82
CA ASP A 418 9.91 22.95 14.77
C ASP A 418 10.55 21.57 14.62
N LEU A 419 9.73 20.59 14.26
CA LEU A 419 10.23 19.25 13.97
C LEU A 419 11.03 19.26 12.65
N PRO A 420 12.26 18.71 12.61
CA PRO A 420 13.12 18.79 11.41
C PRO A 420 12.69 17.85 10.27
N GLY A 421 11.81 16.90 10.56
CA GLY A 421 11.15 15.98 9.63
C GLY A 421 9.97 15.30 10.32
N HIS A 422 9.00 14.82 9.54
CA HIS A 422 7.75 14.27 10.06
C HIS A 422 7.78 12.78 10.40
N LEU A 423 8.75 12.01 9.90
CA LEU A 423 8.83 10.58 10.13
C LEU A 423 9.20 10.31 11.58
N LEU A 424 8.33 9.61 12.31
CA LEU A 424 8.53 9.20 13.69
C LEU A 424 8.66 7.68 13.76
N ALA A 425 9.57 7.17 14.59
CA ALA A 425 9.54 5.76 14.96
C ALA A 425 8.17 5.44 15.58
N TYR A 426 7.52 4.35 15.14
CA TYR A 426 6.26 3.97 15.77
C TYR A 426 6.54 3.64 17.26
N PRO A 427 5.74 4.12 18.23
CA PRO A 427 6.15 4.18 19.64
C PRO A 427 6.04 2.85 20.39
N ILE A 428 6.74 1.85 19.87
CA ILE A 428 6.90 0.50 20.42
C ILE A 428 8.37 0.10 20.36
N GLY A 429 8.80 -0.76 21.28
CA GLY A 429 10.10 -1.45 21.19
C GLY A 429 9.93 -2.84 20.60
N VAL A 430 11.03 -3.43 20.13
CA VAL A 430 11.07 -4.81 19.63
C VAL A 430 12.27 -5.51 20.28
N SER A 431 12.02 -6.65 20.93
CA SER A 431 13.07 -7.48 21.51
C SER A 431 13.84 -8.27 20.44
N GLU A 432 14.99 -8.85 20.79
CA GLU A 432 15.69 -9.82 19.94
C GLU A 432 14.85 -11.07 19.64
N GLY A 433 13.87 -11.37 20.50
CA GLY A 433 12.92 -12.48 20.34
C GLY A 433 11.71 -12.16 19.46
N GLY A 434 11.58 -10.91 19.00
CA GLY A 434 10.45 -10.42 18.21
C GLY A 434 9.21 -10.08 19.04
N GLU A 435 9.32 -10.01 20.36
CA GLU A 435 8.24 -9.51 21.23
C GLU A 435 8.17 -7.98 21.15
N LEU A 436 6.93 -7.45 21.18
CA LEU A 436 6.72 -6.01 21.28
C LEU A 436 6.89 -5.55 22.73
N LEU A 437 7.62 -4.46 22.92
CA LEU A 437 7.89 -3.85 24.21
C LEU A 437 7.14 -2.52 24.31
N GLU A 438 6.46 -2.28 25.44
CA GLU A 438 5.82 -1.00 25.71
C GLU A 438 6.90 0.03 26.06
N THR A 439 7.29 0.87 25.11
CA THR A 439 8.20 2.00 25.32
C THR A 439 7.45 3.28 25.68
N THR A 440 6.19 3.37 25.28
CA THR A 440 5.28 4.48 25.57
C THR A 440 3.90 3.89 25.86
N ALA A 441 3.39 4.13 27.07
CA ALA A 441 2.11 3.55 27.50
C ALA A 441 0.91 4.19 26.79
N PHE A 442 0.91 5.52 26.68
CA PHE A 442 -0.16 6.31 26.07
C PHE A 442 0.40 7.23 24.99
N PHE A 443 -0.34 7.48 23.91
CA PHE A 443 0.09 8.48 22.93
C PHE A 443 0.25 9.85 23.60
N PRO A 444 1.26 10.65 23.21
CA PRO A 444 1.45 11.99 23.76
C PRO A 444 0.15 12.79 23.73
N ASP A 445 -0.14 13.50 24.83
CA ASP A 445 -1.32 14.34 25.03
C ASP A 445 -2.66 13.59 25.18
N THR A 446 -2.69 12.26 25.11
CA THR A 446 -3.90 11.43 25.22
C THR A 446 -3.91 10.55 26.48
N LYS A 447 -5.02 9.83 26.71
CA LYS A 447 -5.10 8.71 27.67
C LYS A 447 -5.26 7.37 26.94
N ALA A 448 -5.01 7.34 25.63
CA ALA A 448 -5.20 6.19 24.77
C ALA A 448 -3.95 5.31 24.73
N ARG A 449 -4.12 4.01 24.99
CA ARG A 449 -3.00 3.06 25.01
C ARG A 449 -2.45 2.88 23.61
N VAL A 450 -1.11 2.94 23.48
CA VAL A 450 -0.42 2.74 22.18
C VAL A 450 -0.67 1.34 21.64
N LEU A 451 -0.58 0.33 22.51
CA LEU A 451 -0.78 -1.08 22.18
C LEU A 451 -2.25 -1.47 21.99
N GLY A 452 -3.18 -0.51 22.11
CA GLY A 452 -4.61 -0.74 22.03
C GLY A 452 -5.17 -1.53 23.20
N ASN A 453 -6.43 -1.93 23.03
CA ASN A 453 -7.13 -2.82 23.95
C ASN A 453 -8.18 -3.62 23.19
N LYS A 454 -8.25 -4.92 23.48
CA LYS A 454 -9.28 -5.79 22.91
C LYS A 454 -10.66 -5.29 23.33
N SER A 455 -11.55 -5.06 22.36
CA SER A 455 -12.95 -4.76 22.65
C SER A 455 -13.70 -5.99 23.14
N THR A 456 -14.52 -5.83 24.17
CA THR A 456 -15.48 -6.84 24.64
C THR A 456 -16.87 -6.69 24.02
N TYR A 457 -17.10 -5.61 23.27
CA TYR A 457 -18.41 -5.26 22.72
C TYR A 457 -18.45 -5.22 21.19
N LEU A 458 -17.37 -4.80 20.54
CA LEU A 458 -17.30 -4.70 19.08
C LEU A 458 -16.83 -6.04 18.48
N PRO A 459 -17.64 -6.68 17.63
CA PRO A 459 -17.21 -7.91 16.96
C PRO A 459 -16.05 -7.62 15.98
N PRO A 460 -15.13 -8.58 15.76
CA PRO A 460 -14.00 -8.42 14.85
C PRO A 460 -14.41 -7.98 13.44
N ILE A 461 -15.55 -8.44 12.91
CA ILE A 461 -16.03 -8.07 11.58
C ILE A 461 -16.14 -6.55 11.34
N LEU A 462 -16.34 -5.75 12.40
CA LEU A 462 -16.43 -4.28 12.29
C LEU A 462 -15.07 -3.59 12.34
N THR A 463 -14.08 -4.22 12.99
CA THR A 463 -12.79 -3.62 13.34
C THR A 463 -11.60 -4.28 12.63
N THR A 464 -11.85 -5.29 11.80
CA THR A 464 -10.84 -6.02 11.01
C THR A 464 -10.88 -5.72 9.55
#